data_AF-A0A954M6D6-F1
#
_entry.id   AF-A0A954M6D6-F1
#
_cell.length_a   1.000
_cell.length_b   1.000
_cell.length_c   1.000
_cell.angle_alpha   90.00
_cell.angle_beta   90.00
_cell.angle_gamma   90.00
#
_symmetry.space_group_name_H-M   'P 1'
#
loop_
_entity.id
_entity.type
_entity.pdbx_description
1 polymer ?
#
loop_
_entity_poly.entity_id
_entity_poly.type
_entity_poly.pdbx_seq_one_letter_code
_entity_poly.pdbx_strand_id
1 'polypeptide(L)'
;MLSKLIEFSLENRFLVLIMTALMGLAGVNAALHLPIDAVPDMTNVQVTVITSAGSLSPVEVERYVTYPVELTMGGLPNLEEVRSVSKFGISVVTIVFQEGTDIYWARQLVAERLANAASQIPEGYGPPEIGPLTTALGEILQFEVRGDDYSPMALRTILEWEVAPKLREVRGVTEINTHGGYYKTFEIQPHPDQLTSYGITLDDLFSR
;
A
#
# COMPACT_ATOMS: atom_id res chain seq x y z
N MET A 1 -46.20 24.02 27.59
CA MET A 1 -44.78 23.63 27.67
C MET A 1 -43.92 24.52 26.78
N LEU A 2 -44.24 24.66 25.49
CA LEU A 2 -43.57 25.62 24.59
C LEU A 2 -43.66 27.07 25.10
N SER A 3 -44.84 27.47 25.58
CA SER A 3 -45.10 28.79 26.17
C SER A 3 -44.16 29.12 27.33
N LYS A 4 -43.97 28.19 28.28
CA LYS A 4 -43.04 28.34 29.40
C LYS A 4 -41.58 28.49 28.94
N LEU A 5 -41.19 27.83 27.85
CA LEU A 5 -39.83 27.90 27.30
C LEU A 5 -39.57 29.25 26.62
N ILE A 6 -40.60 29.80 25.95
CA ILE A 6 -40.57 31.15 25.37
C ILE A 6 -40.53 32.22 26.46
N GLU A 7 -41.38 32.12 27.49
CA GLU A 7 -41.36 33.01 28.66
C GLU A 7 -40.00 33.01 29.34
N PHE A 8 -39.44 31.83 29.63
CA PHE A 8 -38.10 31.70 30.21
C PHE A 8 -37.01 32.33 29.34
N SER A 9 -37.10 32.17 28.02
CA SER A 9 -36.13 32.74 27.07
C SER A 9 -36.23 34.26 26.99
N LEU A 10 -37.43 34.82 27.09
CA LEU A 10 -37.68 36.27 27.07
C LEU A 10 -37.26 36.93 28.38
N GLU A 11 -37.54 36.31 29.52
CA GLU A 11 -37.08 36.79 30.84
C GLU A 11 -35.55 36.76 30.96
N ASN A 12 -34.91 35.71 30.44
CA ASN A 12 -33.46 35.51 30.51
C ASN A 12 -32.73 35.87 29.20
N ARG A 13 -33.18 36.92 28.49
CA ARG A 13 -32.62 37.33 27.19
C ARG A 13 -31.09 37.43 27.13
N PHE A 14 -30.44 37.88 28.21
CA PHE A 14 -28.99 38.00 28.26
C PHE A 14 -28.29 36.63 28.31
N LEU A 15 -28.85 35.68 29.07
CA LEU A 15 -28.40 34.29 29.11
C LEU A 15 -28.52 33.66 27.71
N VAL A 16 -29.67 33.87 27.05
CA VAL A 16 -29.90 33.35 25.69
C VAL A 16 -28.89 33.91 24.70
N LEU A 17 -28.64 35.23 24.72
CA LEU A 17 -27.62 35.85 23.85
C LEU A 17 -26.22 35.30 24.09
N ILE A 18 -25.82 35.09 25.36
CA ILE A 18 -24.53 34.46 25.69
C ILE A 18 -24.47 33.03 25.15
N MET A 19 -25.52 32.23 25.38
CA MET A 19 -25.57 30.84 24.91
C MET A 19 -25.52 30.75 23.39
N THR A 20 -26.23 31.64 22.68
CA THR A 20 -26.17 31.73 21.21
C THR A 20 -24.78 32.16 20.73
N ALA A 21 -24.15 33.13 21.40
CA ALA A 21 -22.79 33.55 21.07
C ALA A 21 -21.77 32.42 21.30
N LEU A 22 -21.86 31.71 22.42
CA LEU A 22 -21.02 30.55 22.71
C LEU A 22 -21.23 29.43 21.68
N MET A 23 -22.49 29.15 21.30
CA MET A 23 -22.81 28.18 20.25
C MET A 23 -22.27 28.61 18.89
N GLY A 24 -22.35 29.91 18.56
CA GLY A 24 -21.77 30.48 17.35
C GLY A 24 -20.25 30.37 17.32
N LEU A 25 -19.57 30.69 18.43
CA LEU A 25 -18.12 30.54 18.56
C LEU A 25 -17.68 29.07 18.48
N ALA A 26 -18.42 28.17 19.12
CA ALA A 26 -18.17 26.73 19.01
C ALA A 26 -18.39 26.22 17.59
N GLY A 27 -19.42 26.71 16.89
CA GLY A 27 -19.69 26.39 15.49
C GLY A 27 -18.61 26.90 14.54
N VAL A 28 -18.13 28.13 14.73
CA VAL A 28 -16.99 28.68 13.97
C VAL A 28 -15.74 27.85 14.23
N ASN A 29 -15.46 27.52 15.50
CA ASN A 29 -14.33 26.67 15.84
C ASN A 29 -14.43 25.28 15.18
N ALA A 30 -15.62 24.66 15.19
CA ALA A 30 -15.84 23.38 14.54
C ALA A 30 -15.67 23.49 13.01
N ALA A 31 -16.21 24.53 12.38
CA ALA A 31 -16.10 24.75 10.95
C ALA A 31 -14.65 24.96 10.48
N LEU A 32 -13.82 25.62 11.30
CA LEU A 32 -12.41 25.85 10.99
C LEU A 32 -11.52 24.60 11.17
N HIS A 33 -11.94 23.64 11.98
CA HIS A 33 -11.17 22.42 12.27
C HIS A 33 -11.75 21.16 11.63
N LEU A 34 -12.89 21.27 10.93
CA LEU A 34 -13.49 20.15 10.23
C LEU A 34 -12.56 19.71 9.09
N PRO A 35 -12.09 18.45 9.06
CA PRO A 35 -11.34 17.95 7.93
C PRO A 35 -12.20 18.04 6.67
N ILE A 36 -11.66 18.63 5.62
CA ILE A 36 -12.30 18.72 4.31
C ILE A 36 -11.58 17.78 3.35
N ASP A 37 -12.35 17.07 2.55
CA ASP A 37 -11.85 16.30 1.42
C ASP A 37 -12.69 16.63 0.19
N ALA A 38 -12.11 16.49 -1.00
CA ALA A 38 -12.77 16.82 -2.26
C ALA A 38 -13.89 15.82 -2.59
N VAL A 39 -13.70 14.55 -2.21
CA VAL A 39 -14.64 13.46 -2.46
C VAL A 39 -14.71 12.55 -1.23
N PRO A 40 -15.87 11.93 -0.95
CA PRO A 40 -15.94 10.87 0.04
C PRO A 40 -15.11 9.66 -0.43
N ASP A 41 -14.54 8.93 0.52
CA ASP A 41 -13.92 7.64 0.23
C ASP A 41 -15.01 6.63 -0.18
N MET A 42 -14.89 6.13 -1.41
CA MET A 42 -15.81 5.15 -2.02
C MET A 42 -15.13 3.79 -2.20
N THR A 43 -13.97 3.59 -1.59
CA THR A 43 -13.20 2.35 -1.76
C THR A 43 -13.64 1.27 -0.78
N ASN A 44 -13.54 0.02 -1.22
CA ASN A 44 -13.87 -1.13 -0.39
C ASN A 44 -12.76 -1.39 0.64
N VAL A 45 -13.09 -2.07 1.74
CA VAL A 45 -12.09 -2.58 2.68
C VAL A 45 -11.36 -3.74 2.02
N GLN A 46 -10.11 -3.54 1.62
CA GLN A 46 -9.34 -4.55 0.91
C GLN A 46 -7.92 -4.69 1.43
N VAL A 47 -7.41 -5.92 1.39
CA VAL A 47 -6.01 -6.24 1.69
C VAL A 47 -5.39 -6.85 0.45
N THR A 48 -4.28 -6.28 0.01
CA THR A 48 -3.53 -6.81 -1.14
C THR A 48 -2.41 -7.69 -0.62
N VAL A 49 -2.20 -8.83 -1.27
CA VAL A 49 -1.05 -9.71 -1.10
C VAL A 49 -0.28 -9.74 -2.41
N ILE A 50 1.02 -9.47 -2.35
CA ILE A 50 1.92 -9.38 -3.50
C ILE A 50 2.98 -10.45 -3.34
N THR A 51 3.24 -11.20 -4.41
CA THR A 51 4.27 -12.25 -4.40
C THR A 51 5.14 -12.13 -5.63
N SER A 52 6.46 -12.04 -5.42
CA SER A 52 7.45 -12.05 -6.49
C SER A 52 7.72 -13.50 -6.93
N ALA A 53 7.52 -13.78 -8.21
CA ALA A 53 7.62 -15.12 -8.79
C ALA A 53 8.81 -15.26 -9.77
N GLY A 54 9.79 -14.35 -9.68
CA GLY A 54 11.00 -14.39 -10.50
C GLY A 54 10.69 -14.33 -12.00
N SER A 55 11.08 -15.38 -12.74
CA SER A 55 10.92 -15.47 -14.19
C SER A 55 9.78 -16.39 -14.63
N LEU A 56 8.83 -16.73 -13.74
CA LEU A 56 7.70 -17.59 -14.09
C LEU A 56 6.78 -16.94 -15.13
N SER A 57 6.29 -17.76 -16.06
CA SER A 57 5.24 -17.36 -16.99
C SER A 57 3.91 -17.14 -16.25
N PRO A 58 2.97 -16.32 -16.76
CA PRO A 58 1.70 -16.05 -16.08
C PRO A 58 0.91 -17.30 -15.67
N VAL A 59 0.96 -18.37 -16.48
CA VAL A 59 0.27 -19.64 -16.20
C VAL A 59 0.94 -20.38 -15.04
N GLU A 60 2.27 -20.35 -14.98
CA GLU A 60 3.03 -20.95 -13.87
C GLU A 60 2.87 -20.14 -12.59
N VAL A 61 2.84 -18.81 -12.68
CA VAL A 61 2.55 -17.93 -11.53
C VAL A 61 1.18 -18.25 -10.95
N GLU A 62 0.15 -18.37 -11.80
CA GLU A 62 -1.18 -18.74 -11.33
C GLU A 62 -1.16 -20.07 -10.59
N ARG A 63 -0.57 -21.09 -11.20
CA ARG A 63 -0.60 -22.45 -10.67
C ARG A 63 0.22 -22.65 -9.39
N TYR A 64 1.41 -22.07 -9.34
CA TYR A 64 2.38 -22.32 -8.26
C TYR A 64 2.36 -21.26 -7.16
N VAL A 65 1.83 -20.07 -7.43
CA VAL A 65 1.90 -18.94 -6.50
C VAL A 65 0.51 -18.41 -6.17
N THR A 66 -0.25 -17.97 -7.17
CA THR A 66 -1.54 -17.30 -6.95
C THR A 66 -2.58 -18.26 -6.36
N TYR A 67 -2.72 -19.45 -6.93
CA TYR A 67 -3.74 -20.42 -6.52
C TYR A 67 -3.58 -20.88 -5.05
N PRO A 68 -2.37 -21.24 -4.56
CA PRO A 68 -2.18 -21.51 -3.14
C PRO A 68 -2.58 -20.33 -2.23
N VAL A 69 -2.21 -19.09 -2.62
CA VAL A 69 -2.57 -17.90 -1.85
C VAL A 69 -4.09 -17.73 -1.80
N GLU A 70 -4.78 -17.76 -2.94
CA GLU A 70 -6.24 -17.66 -2.99
C GLU A 70 -6.93 -18.74 -2.14
N LEU A 71 -6.51 -20.00 -2.27
CA LEU A 71 -7.09 -21.13 -1.58
C LEU A 71 -7.01 -20.95 -0.05
N THR A 72 -5.87 -20.46 0.46
CA THR A 72 -5.71 -20.21 1.91
C THR A 72 -6.54 -19.02 2.41
N MET A 73 -6.85 -18.05 1.55
CA MET A 73 -7.57 -16.82 1.89
C MET A 73 -9.09 -16.98 1.76
N GLY A 74 -9.57 -17.94 0.95
CA GLY A 74 -11.01 -18.18 0.72
C GLY A 74 -11.82 -18.58 1.96
N GLY A 75 -11.17 -18.90 3.08
CA GLY A 75 -11.81 -19.24 4.37
C GLY A 75 -11.74 -18.13 5.42
N LEU A 76 -11.48 -16.88 5.03
CA LEU A 76 -11.44 -15.75 5.96
C LEU A 76 -12.86 -15.28 6.32
N PRO A 77 -13.12 -14.90 7.59
CA PRO A 77 -14.40 -14.32 8.00
C PRO A 77 -14.60 -12.94 7.36
N ASN A 78 -15.86 -12.55 7.14
CA ASN A 78 -16.27 -11.29 6.52
C ASN A 78 -15.70 -11.06 5.10
N LEU A 79 -15.29 -12.13 4.43
CA LEU A 79 -14.84 -12.08 3.05
C LEU A 79 -16.04 -11.82 2.13
N GLU A 80 -15.92 -10.84 1.26
CA GLU A 80 -16.90 -10.55 0.21
C GLU A 80 -16.47 -11.23 -1.10
N GLU A 81 -15.21 -11.06 -1.50
CA GLU A 81 -14.65 -11.69 -2.68
C GLU A 81 -13.11 -11.74 -2.62
N VAL A 82 -12.52 -12.61 -3.45
CA VAL A 82 -11.08 -12.64 -3.71
C VAL A 82 -10.89 -12.42 -5.20
N ARG A 83 -10.06 -11.45 -5.57
CA ARG A 83 -9.68 -11.17 -6.94
C ARG A 83 -8.18 -11.38 -7.07
N SER A 84 -7.73 -11.85 -8.22
CA SER A 84 -6.31 -12.03 -8.46
C SER A 84 -5.90 -11.68 -9.87
N VAL A 85 -4.63 -11.31 -10.00
CA VAL A 85 -4.00 -11.00 -11.28
C VAL A 85 -2.62 -11.65 -11.28
N SER A 86 -2.41 -12.59 -12.19
CA SER A 86 -1.12 -13.24 -12.43
C SER A 86 -0.48 -12.66 -13.67
N LYS A 87 0.72 -12.08 -13.53
CA LYS A 87 1.54 -11.57 -14.64
C LYS A 87 2.91 -12.23 -14.59
N PHE A 88 3.72 -11.99 -15.62
CA PHE A 88 5.09 -12.50 -15.66
C PHE A 88 5.86 -12.07 -14.40
N GLY A 89 6.35 -13.05 -13.65
CA GLY A 89 7.14 -12.82 -12.44
C GLY A 89 6.42 -12.19 -11.24
N ILE A 90 5.10 -11.97 -11.28
CA ILE A 90 4.37 -11.33 -10.18
C ILE A 90 2.93 -11.85 -10.04
N SER A 91 2.55 -12.14 -8.80
CA SER A 91 1.18 -12.43 -8.40
C SER A 91 0.65 -11.32 -7.51
N VAL A 92 -0.59 -10.87 -7.78
CA VAL A 92 -1.29 -9.89 -6.95
C VAL A 92 -2.66 -10.46 -6.60
N VAL A 93 -2.90 -10.72 -5.32
CA VAL A 93 -4.19 -11.20 -4.79
C VAL A 93 -4.82 -10.09 -3.94
N THR A 94 -6.01 -9.65 -4.31
CA THR A 94 -6.79 -8.64 -3.60
C THR A 94 -7.93 -9.32 -2.87
N ILE A 95 -7.93 -9.22 -1.55
CA ILE A 95 -8.91 -9.81 -0.65
C ILE A 95 -9.85 -8.69 -0.21
N VAL A 96 -11.11 -8.76 -0.62
CA VAL A 96 -12.12 -7.74 -0.33
C VAL A 96 -13.01 -8.23 0.81
N PHE A 97 -13.15 -7.38 1.82
CA PHE A 97 -13.97 -7.64 3.00
C PHE A 97 -15.27 -6.84 2.93
N GLN A 98 -16.28 -7.34 3.64
CA GLN A 98 -17.57 -6.67 3.80
C GLN A 98 -17.38 -5.26 4.40
N GLU A 99 -18.24 -4.33 3.96
CA GLU A 99 -18.25 -2.95 4.42
C GLU A 99 -18.35 -2.85 5.96
N GLY A 100 -17.62 -1.90 6.54
CA GLY A 100 -17.55 -1.71 8.00
C GLY A 100 -16.57 -2.64 8.73
N THR A 101 -15.88 -3.54 8.02
CA THR A 101 -14.79 -4.34 8.61
C THR A 101 -13.60 -3.44 8.96
N ASP A 102 -13.04 -3.62 10.17
CA ASP A 102 -11.80 -2.95 10.57
C ASP A 102 -10.62 -3.44 9.69
N ILE A 103 -9.98 -2.52 8.99
CA ILE A 103 -8.88 -2.84 8.06
C ILE A 103 -7.65 -3.43 8.77
N TYR A 104 -7.36 -3.04 10.01
CA TYR A 104 -6.25 -3.61 10.77
C TYR A 104 -6.56 -5.04 11.20
N TRP A 105 -7.81 -5.31 11.58
CA TRP A 105 -8.26 -6.67 11.86
C TRP A 105 -8.19 -7.56 10.61
N ALA A 106 -8.66 -7.06 9.47
CA ALA A 106 -8.56 -7.75 8.19
C ALA A 106 -7.09 -8.08 7.83
N ARG A 107 -6.18 -7.10 7.96
CA ARG A 107 -4.74 -7.30 7.72
C ARG A 107 -4.11 -8.32 8.66
N GLN A 108 -4.48 -8.30 9.94
CA GLN A 108 -4.01 -9.25 10.92
C GLN A 108 -4.41 -10.69 10.55
N LEU A 109 -5.68 -10.89 10.17
CA LEU A 109 -6.16 -12.20 9.73
C LEU A 109 -5.45 -12.71 8.48
N VAL A 110 -5.23 -11.82 7.51
CA VAL A 110 -4.45 -12.16 6.30
C VAL A 110 -3.03 -12.55 6.69
N ALA A 111 -2.37 -11.80 7.57
CA ALA A 111 -1.01 -12.10 8.05
C ALA A 111 -0.92 -13.48 8.71
N GLU A 112 -1.91 -13.86 9.52
CA GLU A 112 -1.95 -15.15 10.19
C GLU A 112 -2.08 -16.33 9.21
N ARG A 113 -2.77 -16.14 8.07
CA ARG A 113 -2.92 -17.16 7.03
C ARG A 113 -1.77 -17.16 6.03
N LEU A 114 -1.06 -16.05 5.89
CA LEU A 114 0.01 -15.86 4.92
C LEU A 114 1.16 -16.85 5.10
N ALA A 115 1.49 -17.18 6.35
CA ALA A 115 2.53 -18.18 6.65
C ALA A 115 2.16 -19.59 6.13
N ASN A 116 0.88 -19.96 6.18
CA ASN A 116 0.38 -21.23 5.63
C ASN A 116 0.28 -21.21 4.10
N ALA A 117 0.10 -20.03 3.50
CA ALA A 117 0.18 -19.87 2.04
C ALA A 117 1.63 -20.03 1.57
N ALA A 118 2.58 -19.39 2.26
CA ALA A 118 3.99 -19.41 1.95
C ALA A 118 4.57 -20.85 1.96
N SER A 119 4.11 -21.72 2.85
CA SER A 119 4.58 -23.11 2.92
C SER A 119 4.09 -24.00 1.76
N GLN A 120 3.08 -23.57 1.01
CA GLN A 120 2.56 -24.28 -0.16
C GLN A 120 3.20 -23.80 -1.47
N ILE A 121 3.92 -22.67 -1.44
CA ILE A 121 4.65 -22.15 -2.59
C ILE A 121 5.98 -22.91 -2.70
N PRO A 122 6.37 -23.41 -3.89
CA PRO A 122 7.63 -24.12 -4.05
C PRO A 122 8.85 -23.27 -3.66
N GLU A 123 9.89 -23.92 -3.13
CA GLU A 123 11.16 -23.27 -2.83
C GLU A 123 11.77 -22.67 -4.11
N GLY A 124 12.25 -21.43 -4.03
CA GLY A 124 12.83 -20.70 -5.15
C GLY A 124 11.99 -19.50 -5.64
N TYR A 125 10.75 -19.34 -5.17
CA TYR A 125 9.94 -18.14 -5.40
C TYR A 125 9.87 -17.27 -4.14
N GLY A 126 9.60 -15.97 -4.33
CA GLY A 126 9.52 -15.03 -3.22
C GLY A 126 8.36 -15.34 -2.28
N PRO A 127 8.48 -15.04 -0.98
CA PRO A 127 7.38 -15.20 -0.05
C PRO A 127 6.25 -14.23 -0.41
N PRO A 128 4.98 -14.61 -0.16
CA PRO A 128 3.86 -13.71 -0.32
C PRO A 128 3.89 -12.66 0.80
N GLU A 129 3.72 -11.39 0.45
CA GLU A 129 3.81 -10.25 1.37
C GLU A 129 2.55 -9.41 1.34
N ILE A 130 2.19 -8.79 2.47
CA ILE A 130 1.04 -7.90 2.52
C ILE A 130 1.43 -6.56 1.91
N GLY A 131 0.66 -6.13 0.92
CA GLY A 131 0.80 -4.83 0.28
C GLY A 131 0.56 -3.65 1.24
N PRO A 132 0.89 -2.43 0.77
CA PRO A 132 0.69 -1.19 1.50
C PRO A 132 -0.76 -0.98 1.95
N LEU A 133 -0.96 -0.21 3.02
CA LEU A 133 -2.28 0.25 3.46
C LEU A 133 -2.67 1.49 2.63
N THR A 134 -3.05 1.25 1.38
CA THR A 134 -3.48 2.29 0.44
C THR A 134 -4.58 1.76 -0.47
N THR A 135 -5.31 2.67 -1.10
CA THR A 135 -6.40 2.37 -2.03
C THR A 135 -6.15 3.07 -3.37
N ALA A 136 -7.03 2.85 -4.35
CA ALA A 136 -6.94 3.54 -5.63
C ALA A 136 -7.04 5.08 -5.52
N LEU A 137 -7.57 5.60 -4.41
CA LEU A 137 -7.65 7.04 -4.11
C LEU A 137 -6.46 7.55 -3.29
N GLY A 138 -5.53 6.67 -2.89
CA GLY A 138 -4.39 7.03 -2.05
C GLY A 138 -3.27 7.80 -2.76
N GLU A 139 -3.37 8.00 -4.07
CA GLU A 139 -2.43 8.83 -4.82
C GLU A 139 -2.75 10.31 -4.63
N ILE A 140 -1.99 10.96 -3.74
CA ILE A 140 -2.19 12.37 -3.36
C ILE A 140 -1.26 13.35 -4.09
N LEU A 141 -0.04 12.92 -4.43
CA LEU A 141 1.00 13.78 -5.00
C LEU A 141 1.87 12.98 -5.97
N GLN A 142 1.90 13.42 -7.21
CA GLN A 142 2.83 12.95 -8.22
C GLN A 142 3.85 14.06 -8.52
N PHE A 143 5.13 13.71 -8.53
CA PHE A 143 6.21 14.64 -8.85
C PHE A 143 7.31 13.93 -9.64
N GLU A 144 8.20 14.72 -10.23
CA GLU A 144 9.37 14.24 -10.94
C GLU A 144 10.63 14.93 -10.40
N VAL A 145 11.77 14.23 -10.50
CA VAL A 145 13.08 14.78 -10.15
C VAL A 145 13.83 15.05 -11.45
N ARG A 146 14.20 16.32 -11.68
CA ARG A 146 14.93 16.76 -12.88
C ARG A 146 16.26 17.40 -12.49
N GLY A 147 17.27 17.22 -13.33
CA GLY A 147 18.57 17.87 -13.21
C GLY A 147 19.38 17.72 -14.50
N ASP A 148 19.92 18.83 -15.01
CA ASP A 148 20.55 18.89 -16.34
C ASP A 148 21.86 18.08 -16.41
N ASP A 149 22.62 18.00 -15.30
CA ASP A 149 23.90 17.29 -15.23
C ASP A 149 23.80 15.87 -14.62
N TYR A 150 22.59 15.31 -14.53
CA TYR A 150 22.38 13.99 -13.91
C TYR A 150 21.88 12.95 -14.93
N SER A 151 22.48 11.77 -14.90
CA SER A 151 21.94 10.62 -15.65
C SER A 151 20.62 10.14 -15.02
N PRO A 152 19.72 9.49 -15.79
CA PRO A 152 18.48 8.94 -15.22
C PRO A 152 18.73 7.91 -14.11
N MET A 153 19.88 7.24 -14.11
CA MET A 153 20.31 6.34 -13.03
C MET A 153 20.69 7.10 -11.76
N ALA A 154 21.40 8.23 -11.89
CA ALA A 154 21.75 9.08 -10.76
C ALA A 154 20.50 9.73 -10.15
N LEU A 155 19.60 10.26 -10.99
CA LEU A 155 18.31 10.81 -10.55
C LEU A 155 17.46 9.76 -9.82
N ARG A 156 17.42 8.52 -10.35
CA ARG A 156 16.73 7.41 -9.70
C ARG A 156 17.34 7.09 -8.33
N THR A 157 18.67 7.07 -8.25
CA THR A 157 19.37 6.81 -6.99
C THR A 157 19.04 7.88 -5.94
N ILE A 158 19.06 9.16 -6.33
CA ILE A 158 18.70 10.27 -5.43
C ILE A 158 17.22 10.16 -5.01
N LEU A 159 16.32 9.89 -5.94
CA LEU A 159 14.90 9.72 -5.65
C LEU A 159 14.66 8.61 -4.63
N GLU A 160 15.33 7.46 -4.78
CA GLU A 160 15.08 6.28 -3.97
C GLU A 160 15.78 6.29 -2.61
N TRP A 161 17.00 6.84 -2.54
CA TRP A 161 17.83 6.81 -1.34
C TRP A 161 17.85 8.12 -0.56
N GLU A 162 17.45 9.25 -1.15
CA GLU A 162 17.44 10.55 -0.46
C GLU A 162 16.03 11.15 -0.34
N VAL A 163 15.28 11.22 -1.44
CA VAL A 163 13.97 11.90 -1.46
C VAL A 163 12.88 11.03 -0.84
N ALA A 164 12.72 9.79 -1.31
CA ALA A 164 11.67 8.90 -0.83
C ALA A 164 11.77 8.62 0.69
N PRO A 165 12.95 8.35 1.29
CA PRO A 165 13.04 8.14 2.74
C PRO A 165 12.56 9.36 3.55
N LYS A 166 12.98 10.58 3.16
CA LYS A 166 12.57 11.82 3.83
C LYS A 166 11.07 12.08 3.74
N LEU A 167 10.48 11.81 2.58
CA LEU A 167 9.05 12.00 2.38
C LEU A 167 8.22 10.95 3.14
N ARG A 168 8.73 9.73 3.38
CA ARG A 168 8.05 8.72 4.22
C ARG A 168 7.98 9.12 5.70
N GLU A 169 8.81 10.05 6.16
CA GLU A 169 8.74 10.57 7.53
C GLU A 169 7.55 11.52 7.75
N VAL A 170 6.93 12.00 6.67
CA VAL A 170 5.77 12.90 6.74
C VAL A 170 4.55 12.13 7.27
N ARG A 171 3.94 12.66 8.33
CA ARG A 171 2.75 12.05 8.95
C ARG A 171 1.62 11.90 7.93
N GLY A 172 1.07 10.68 7.82
CA GLY A 172 -0.03 10.36 6.90
C GLY A 172 0.45 9.78 5.56
N VAL A 173 1.75 9.77 5.28
CA VAL A 173 2.31 9.08 4.11
C VAL A 173 2.51 7.61 4.43
N THR A 174 1.75 6.73 3.78
CA THR A 174 1.92 5.27 3.92
C THR A 174 3.08 4.76 3.06
N GLU A 175 3.18 5.24 1.82
CA GLU A 175 4.15 4.71 0.84
C GLU A 175 4.52 5.78 -0.18
N ILE A 176 5.69 5.60 -0.81
CA ILE A 176 6.15 6.39 -1.94
C ILE A 176 6.63 5.46 -3.03
N ASN A 177 5.90 5.47 -4.14
CA ASN A 177 6.17 4.65 -5.30
C ASN A 177 7.12 5.38 -6.25
N THR A 178 8.36 4.91 -6.32
CA THR A 178 9.37 5.45 -7.22
C THR A 178 9.24 4.76 -8.58
N HIS A 179 8.93 5.51 -9.64
CA HIS A 179 8.79 4.99 -11.00
C HIS A 179 9.76 5.68 -11.98
N GLY A 180 10.17 4.96 -13.03
CA GLY A 180 11.10 5.46 -14.04
C GLY A 180 12.58 5.42 -13.63
N GLY A 181 13.44 5.91 -14.52
CA GLY A 181 14.90 5.89 -14.38
C GLY A 181 15.51 4.48 -14.55
N TYR A 182 16.77 4.31 -14.16
CA TYR A 182 17.47 3.02 -14.21
C TYR A 182 17.99 2.63 -12.83
N TYR A 183 17.81 1.38 -12.46
CA TYR A 183 18.45 0.83 -11.26
C TYR A 183 19.96 0.73 -11.48
N LYS A 184 20.74 1.13 -10.46
CA LYS A 184 22.17 0.89 -10.44
C LYS A 184 22.42 -0.58 -10.09
N THR A 185 22.77 -1.38 -11.08
CA THR A 185 23.11 -2.80 -10.93
C THR A 185 24.58 -3.03 -11.27
N PHE A 186 25.17 -4.06 -10.66
CA PHE A 186 26.49 -4.55 -11.03
C PHE A 186 26.31 -5.77 -11.92
N GLU A 187 26.63 -5.61 -13.20
CA GLU A 187 26.56 -6.69 -14.16
C GLU A 187 27.94 -7.33 -14.31
N ILE A 188 28.03 -8.62 -13.97
CA ILE A 188 29.24 -9.42 -14.20
C ILE A 188 29.00 -10.21 -15.48
N GLN A 189 29.75 -9.87 -16.54
CA GLN A 189 29.68 -10.55 -17.83
C GLN A 189 30.91 -11.45 -18.02
N PRO A 190 30.88 -12.71 -17.55
CA PRO A 190 32.00 -13.61 -17.74
C PRO A 190 32.14 -14.01 -19.20
N HIS A 191 33.38 -14.12 -19.68
CA HIS A 191 33.66 -14.64 -21.01
C HIS A 191 33.72 -16.19 -20.99
N PRO A 192 32.81 -16.89 -21.69
CA PRO A 192 32.75 -18.36 -21.63
C PRO A 192 34.04 -19.06 -22.07
N ASP A 193 34.72 -18.50 -23.07
CA ASP A 193 35.99 -19.05 -23.58
C ASP A 193 37.11 -18.94 -22.54
N GLN A 194 37.15 -17.83 -21.79
CA GLN A 194 38.15 -17.63 -20.74
C GLN A 194 37.89 -18.55 -19.55
N LEU A 195 36.62 -18.66 -19.10
CA LEU A 195 36.23 -19.61 -18.05
C LEU A 195 36.70 -21.03 -18.37
N THR A 196 36.45 -21.48 -19.60
CA THR A 196 36.90 -22.79 -20.10
C THR A 196 38.42 -22.93 -20.07
N SER A 197 39.16 -21.90 -20.51
CA SER A 197 40.63 -21.93 -20.51
C SER A 197 41.25 -22.02 -19.11
N TYR A 198 40.58 -21.48 -18.10
CA TYR A 198 40.99 -21.54 -16.70
C TYR A 198 40.41 -22.75 -15.95
N GLY A 199 39.58 -23.59 -16.60
CA GLY A 199 38.92 -24.73 -15.98
C GLY A 199 37.91 -24.34 -14.89
N ILE A 200 37.35 -23.12 -14.97
CA ILE A 200 36.35 -22.59 -14.02
C ILE A 200 34.97 -22.82 -14.62
N THR A 201 34.06 -23.45 -13.88
CA THR A 201 32.66 -23.62 -14.32
C THR A 201 31.84 -22.37 -14.01
N LEU A 202 30.67 -22.22 -14.66
CA LEU A 202 29.76 -21.13 -14.34
C LEU A 202 29.24 -21.25 -12.90
N ASP A 203 29.02 -22.48 -12.42
CA ASP A 203 28.61 -22.74 -11.03
C ASP A 203 29.71 -22.35 -10.01
N ASP A 204 30.98 -22.55 -10.35
CA ASP A 204 32.11 -22.08 -9.53
C ASP A 204 32.14 -20.54 -9.41
N LEU A 205 31.66 -19.83 -10.44
CA LEU A 205 31.56 -18.37 -10.44
C LEU A 205 30.38 -17.88 -9.57
N PHE A 206 29.27 -18.62 -9.53
CA PHE A 206 28.10 -18.26 -8.71
C PHE A 206 28.25 -18.64 -7.23
N SER A 207 29.07 -19.65 -6.93
CA SER A 207 29.25 -20.18 -5.57
C SER A 207 30.36 -19.51 -4.74
N ARG A 208 31.18 -18.66 -5.37
CA ARG A 208 32.28 -17.92 -4.73
C ARG A 208 32.02 -16.43 -4.71
#